data_AF-A0A7Y0X6C6-F1
#
_entry.id   AF-A0A7Y0X6C6-F1
#
_cell.length_a   1.000
_cell.length_b   1.000
_cell.length_c   1.000
_cell.angle_alpha   90.00
_cell.angle_beta   90.00
_cell.angle_gamma   90.00
#
_symmetry.space_group_name_H-M   'P 1'
#
loop_
_entity.id
_entity.type
_entity.pdbx_description
1 polymer ?
#
loop_
_entity_poly.entity_id
_entity_poly.type
_entity_poly.pdbx_seq_one_letter_code
_entity_poly.pdbx_strand_id
1 'polypeptide(L)' 'AAPVVKGTGSDPSSLDNMLDVLLAGGRDIFRVMRMLVPPAWQNHPDMDPDLRAFYDFNSKHMEPWDGPAGIVLSDGRYAA' A
#
# COMPACT_ATOMS: atom_id res chain seq x y z
N ALA A 1 10.69 21.18 2.56
CA ALA A 1 10.07 20.03 1.87
C ALA A 1 8.58 20.28 1.78
N ALA A 2 7.93 19.94 0.67
CA ALA A 2 6.47 19.93 0.58
C ALA A 2 5.92 18.72 1.36
N PRO A 3 4.68 18.77 1.88
CA PRO A 3 4.07 17.62 2.53
C PRO A 3 3.88 16.47 1.52
N VAL A 4 4.16 15.24 1.96
CA VAL A 4 4.05 14.01 1.15
C VAL A 4 2.61 13.80 0.68
N VAL A 5 1.65 13.94 1.60
CA VAL A 5 0.22 13.95 1.29
C VAL A 5 -0.24 15.41 1.32
N LYS A 6 -0.80 15.88 0.21
CA LYS A 6 -1.25 17.27 0.07
C LYS A 6 -2.70 17.37 0.56
N GLY A 7 -3.02 18.42 1.31
CA GLY A 7 -4.41 18.76 1.65
C GLY A 7 -5.22 19.31 0.48
N THR A 8 -4.59 19.45 -0.69
CA THR A 8 -5.20 19.86 -1.95
C THR A 8 -4.75 18.91 -3.06
N GLY A 9 -5.65 18.54 -3.97
CA GLY A 9 -5.39 17.56 -5.03
C GLY A 9 -6.38 16.41 -4.99
N SER A 10 -6.11 15.36 -5.77
CA SER A 10 -6.94 14.17 -5.84
C SER A 10 -6.41 13.05 -4.93
N ASP A 11 -7.31 12.21 -4.41
CA ASP A 11 -6.93 11.07 -3.57
C ASP A 11 -5.95 10.11 -4.26
N PRO A 12 -6.07 9.80 -5.59
CA PRO A 12 -5.07 9.02 -6.30
C PRO A 12 -3.68 9.65 -6.30
N SER A 13 -3.58 10.98 -6.46
CA SER A 13 -2.28 11.67 -6.43
C SER A 13 -1.63 11.58 -5.04
N SER A 14 -2.43 11.57 -3.97
CA SER A 14 -1.94 11.39 -2.61
C SER A 14 -1.46 9.95 -2.36
N LEU A 15 -2.14 8.96 -2.93
CA LEU A 15 -1.71 7.56 -2.91
C LEU A 15 -0.37 7.37 -3.64
N ASP A 16 -0.24 7.95 -4.84
CA ASP A 16 1.00 7.90 -5.63
C ASP A 16 2.19 8.50 -4.86
N ASN A 17 2.01 9.66 -4.21
CA ASN A 17 3.08 10.27 -3.44
C ASN A 17 3.51 9.37 -2.25
N MET A 18 2.57 8.71 -1.60
CA MET A 18 2.87 7.79 -0.50
C MET A 18 3.60 6.54 -1.00
N LEU A 19 3.16 5.98 -2.15
CA LEU A 19 3.83 4.89 -2.83
C LEU A 19 5.29 5.26 -3.14
N ASP A 20 5.52 6.42 -3.77
CA ASP A 20 6.85 6.91 -4.14
C ASP A 20 7.78 7.07 -2.93
N VAL A 21 7.27 7.61 -1.82
CA VAL A 21 8.08 7.76 -0.60
C VAL A 21 8.50 6.41 -0.02
N LEU A 22 7.61 5.42 -0.03
CA LEU A 22 7.91 4.08 0.48
C LEU A 22 8.86 3.30 -0.45
N LEU A 23 8.74 3.48 -1.77
CA LEU A 23 9.67 2.95 -2.76
C LEU A 23 11.06 3.58 -2.62
N ALA A 24 11.14 4.91 -2.49
CA ALA A 24 12.39 5.62 -2.25
C ALA A 24 13.05 5.21 -0.92
N GLY A 25 12.25 4.78 0.06
CA GLY A 25 12.71 4.16 1.31
C GLY A 25 13.25 2.73 1.16
N GLY A 26 13.31 2.18 -0.05
CA GLY A 26 13.90 0.88 -0.36
C GLY A 26 12.94 -0.32 -0.25
N ARG A 27 11.62 -0.09 -0.20
CA ARG A 27 10.61 -1.18 -0.20
C ARG A 27 10.24 -1.57 -1.64
N ASP A 28 9.95 -2.84 -1.88
CA ASP A 28 9.47 -3.31 -3.18
C ASP A 28 8.01 -2.91 -3.44
N ILE A 29 7.66 -2.71 -4.72
CA ILE A 29 6.34 -2.19 -5.11
C ILE A 29 5.19 -3.07 -4.63
N PHE A 30 5.33 -4.40 -4.65
CA PHE A 30 4.27 -5.30 -4.21
C PHE A 30 4.08 -5.27 -2.70
N ARG A 31 5.17 -5.16 -1.92
CA ARG A 31 5.09 -4.97 -0.47
C ARG A 31 4.45 -3.64 -0.12
N VAL A 32 4.82 -2.55 -0.81
CA VAL A 32 4.20 -1.24 -0.57
C VAL A 32 2.70 -1.29 -0.87
N MET A 33 2.31 -1.88 -2.00
CA MET A 33 0.89 -2.04 -2.33
C MET A 33 0.13 -2.87 -1.30
N ARG A 34 0.73 -3.96 -0.79
CA ARG A 34 0.14 -4.75 0.30
C ARG A 34 0.05 -4.02 1.64
N MET A 35 0.85 -2.97 1.84
CA MET A 35 0.76 -2.11 3.03
C MET A 35 -0.32 -1.03 2.86
N LEU A 36 -0.41 -0.41 1.68
CA LEU A 36 -1.36 0.69 1.41
C LEU A 36 -2.77 0.17 1.16
N VAL A 37 -2.92 -0.89 0.36
CA VAL A 37 -4.21 -1.47 -0.03
C VAL A 37 -4.19 -2.98 0.28
N PRO A 38 -4.19 -3.36 1.58
CA PRO A 38 -4.23 -4.77 1.96
C PRO A 38 -5.59 -5.40 1.59
N PRO A 39 -5.63 -6.70 1.25
CA PRO A 39 -6.89 -7.42 1.13
C PRO A 39 -7.56 -7.55 2.50
N ALA A 40 -8.86 -7.86 2.55
CA ALA A 40 -9.55 -8.21 3.78
C ALA A 40 -9.00 -9.53 4.36
N TRP A 41 -8.05 -9.43 5.30
CA TRP A 41 -7.22 -10.56 5.75
C TRP A 41 -7.61 -11.14 7.11
N GLN A 42 -8.26 -10.36 7.97
CA GLN A 42 -8.48 -10.71 9.38
C GLN A 42 -9.28 -12.02 9.55
N ASN A 43 -10.35 -12.17 8.76
CA ASN A 43 -11.27 -13.31 8.85
C ASN A 43 -11.04 -14.36 7.74
N HIS A 44 -9.91 -14.31 7.04
CA HIS A 44 -9.62 -15.28 5.98
C HIS A 44 -9.22 -16.62 6.62
N PRO A 45 -10.02 -17.70 6.51
CA PRO A 45 -9.77 -18.94 7.26
C PRO A 45 -8.47 -19.64 6.83
N ASP A 46 -8.20 -19.66 5.53
CA ASP A 46 -7.08 -20.42 4.95
C ASP A 46 -5.86 -19.55 4.64
N MET A 47 -5.71 -18.41 5.33
CA MET A 47 -4.56 -17.54 5.09
C MET A 47 -3.31 -18.11 5.73
N ASP A 48 -2.24 -18.18 4.94
CA ASP A 48 -0.90 -18.55 5.39
C ASP A 48 -0.50 -17.77 6.67
N PRO A 49 0.02 -18.43 7.73
CA PRO A 49 0.35 -17.78 8.98
C PRO A 49 1.39 -16.66 8.87
N ASP A 50 2.41 -16.82 8.01
CA ASP A 50 3.45 -15.80 7.83
C ASP A 50 2.88 -14.59 7.09
N LEU A 51 2.01 -14.82 6.10
CA LEU A 51 1.30 -13.73 5.43
C LEU A 51 0.34 -13.00 6.38
N ARG A 52 -0.36 -13.71 7.26
CA ARG A 52 -1.19 -13.10 8.30
C ARG A 52 -0.34 -12.26 9.26
N ALA A 53 0.79 -12.79 9.72
CA ALA A 53 1.71 -12.05 10.58
C ALA A 53 2.25 -10.79 9.90
N PHE A 54 2.53 -10.86 8.60
CA PHE A 54 2.89 -9.68 7.80
C PHE A 54 1.79 -8.61 7.84
N TYR A 55 0.54 -8.95 7.57
CA TYR A 55 -0.55 -7.96 7.60
C TYR A 55 -0.85 -7.45 9.02
N ASP A 56 -0.78 -8.32 10.02
CA ASP A 56 -0.97 -7.95 11.43
C ASP A 56 0.10 -6.96 11.91
N PHE A 57 1.37 -7.16 11.51
CA PHE A 57 2.43 -6.21 11.81
C PHE A 57 2.21 -4.86 11.11
N ASN A 58 1.93 -4.86 9.81
CA ASN A 58 1.82 -3.62 9.04
C ASN A 58 0.55 -2.82 9.37
N SER A 59 -0.55 -3.48 9.73
CA SER A 59 -1.80 -2.79 10.14
C SER A 59 -1.64 -1.92 11.39
N LYS A 60 -0.65 -2.20 12.24
CA LYS A 60 -0.29 -1.37 13.41
C LYS A 60 0.48 -0.11 13.04
N HIS A 61 1.00 -0.02 11.81
CA HIS A 61 1.86 1.08 11.35
C HIS A 61 1.24 1.91 10.22
N MET A 62 0.26 1.35 9.50
CA MET A 62 -0.41 2.00 8.37
C MET A 62 -1.88 1.61 8.37
N GLU A 63 -2.75 2.62 8.30
CA GLU A 63 -4.17 2.42 8.02
C GLU A 63 -4.37 2.06 6.54
N PRO A 64 -5.26 1.12 6.20
CA PRO A 64 -5.63 0.85 4.81
C PRO A 64 -6.17 2.10 4.11
N TRP A 65 -5.72 2.35 2.88
CA TRP A 65 -6.28 3.35 1.99
C TRP A 65 -7.49 2.74 1.29
N ASP A 66 -8.64 2.80 1.97
CA ASP A 66 -9.88 2.16 1.53
C ASP A 66 -10.66 3.00 0.51
N GLY A 67 -11.57 2.34 -0.21
CA GLY A 67 -12.39 2.91 -1.28
C GLY A 67 -12.31 2.07 -2.58
N PRO A 68 -13.31 2.17 -3.47
CA PRO A 68 -13.28 1.46 -4.75
C PRO A 68 -12.08 1.95 -5.60
N ALA A 69 -11.14 1.04 -5.87
CA ALA A 69 -9.95 1.36 -6.66
C ALA A 69 -9.66 0.25 -7.68
N GLY A 70 -9.55 0.63 -8.95
CA GLY A 70 -8.88 -0.15 -9.98
C GLY A 70 -7.46 0.40 -10.13
N ILE A 71 -6.46 -0.36 -9.70
CA ILE A 71 -5.06 0.07 -9.69
C ILE A 71 -4.31 -0.67 -10.80
N VAL A 72 -3.64 0.11 -11.66
CA VAL A 72 -2.63 -0.38 -12.60
C VAL A 72 -1.31 0.25 -12.20
N LEU A 73 -0.27 -0.57 -12.05
CA LEU A 73 1.02 -0.12 -11.54
C LEU A 73 2.18 -0.56 -12.43
N SER A 74 3.25 0.23 -12.44
CA SER A 74 4.52 -0.11 -13.08
C SER A 74 5.68 0.57 -12.38
N ASP A 75 6.74 -0.19 -12.05
CA ASP A 75 8.01 0.34 -11.52
C ASP A 75 9.15 0.29 -12.54
N GLY A 76 8.82 0.03 -13.82
CA GLY A 76 9.79 -0.18 -14.90
C GLY A 76 10.42 -1.58 -14.94
N ARG A 77 10.21 -2.40 -13.90
CA ARG A 77 10.60 -3.82 -13.87
C ARG A 77 9.39 -4.75 -13.92
N TYR A 78 8.31 -4.38 -13.25
CA TYR A 78 7.06 -5.10 -13.14
C TYR A 78 5.91 -4.22 -13.65
N ALA A 79 4.86 -4.85 -14.19
CA ALA A 79 3.60 -4.22 -14.51
C ALA A 79 2.45 -5.14 -14.06
N ALA A 80 1.44 -4.59 -13.39
CA ALA A 80 0.28 -5.33 -12.87
C ALA A 80 -0.99 -4.49 -12.90
#